data_AF-A0A813DDY8-F1
#
_entry.id   AF-A0A813DDY8-F1
#
_cell.length_a   1.000
_cell.length_b   1.000
_cell.length_c   1.000
_cell.angle_alpha   90.00
_cell.angle_beta   90.00
_cell.angle_gamma   90.00
#
_symmetry.space_group_name_H-M   'P 1'
#
loop_
_entity.id
_entity.type
_entity.pdbx_description
1 polymer ?
#
loop_
_entity_poly.entity_id
_entity_poly.type
_entity_poly.pdbx_seq_one_letter_code
_entity_poly.pdbx_strand_id
1 'polypeptide(L)'
;SSSASASSSRSSPPAAPKRSTKAMKFDKLLSVPSVDLAALRELLWSGAPEEEPKFRAESWQILLGYLPPVRDRQGPGIAKKRDEYEELRRRHYQSEDGSGELGPHDAESGATLRQIR
;
A
#
# COMPACT_ATOMS: atom_id res chain seq x y z
N SER A 1 30.53 51.48 -11.24
CA SER A 1 30.00 50.14 -10.93
C SER A 1 29.06 50.24 -9.75
N SER A 2 27.75 50.21 -10.00
CA SER A 2 26.72 50.39 -8.96
C SER A 2 26.15 49.02 -8.60
N SER A 3 26.43 48.55 -7.38
CA SER A 3 25.86 47.31 -6.85
C SER A 3 24.41 47.54 -6.43
N ALA A 4 23.47 46.96 -7.18
CA ALA A 4 22.07 46.88 -6.80
C ALA A 4 21.84 45.65 -5.92
N SER A 5 21.57 45.88 -4.65
CA SER A 5 21.10 44.89 -3.69
C SER A 5 19.70 44.41 -4.10
N ALA A 6 19.61 43.21 -4.69
CA ALA A 6 18.33 42.57 -4.97
C ALA A 6 17.88 41.74 -3.76
N SER A 7 16.73 42.15 -3.24
CA SER A 7 15.97 41.63 -2.12
C SER A 7 15.83 40.09 -2.10
N SER A 8 16.28 39.47 -1.01
CA SER A 8 15.94 38.08 -0.68
C SER A 8 14.45 37.98 -0.33
N SER A 9 13.64 37.51 -1.27
CA SER A 9 12.27 37.08 -1.01
C SER A 9 12.31 35.83 -0.13
N ARG A 10 12.02 36.01 1.16
CA ARG A 10 11.78 34.89 2.09
C ARG A 10 10.47 34.22 1.66
N SER A 11 10.56 33.08 0.99
CA SER A 11 9.42 32.18 0.80
C SER A 11 8.91 31.75 2.18
N SER A 12 7.67 32.10 2.51
CA SER A 12 7.01 31.55 3.70
C SER A 12 6.89 30.03 3.56
N PRO A 13 7.10 29.26 4.64
CA PRO A 13 6.88 27.82 4.60
C PRO A 13 5.41 27.54 4.24
N PRO A 14 5.13 26.54 3.40
CA PRO A 14 3.74 26.17 3.10
C PRO A 14 3.06 25.79 4.42
N ALA A 15 1.92 26.45 4.70
CA ALA A 15 1.11 26.15 5.87
C ALA A 15 0.80 24.65 5.89
N ALA A 16 1.09 23.99 7.02
CA ALA A 16 0.83 22.56 7.18
C ALA A 16 -0.62 22.24 6.78
N PRO A 17 -0.86 21.16 6.02
CA PRO A 17 -2.21 20.81 5.60
C PRO A 17 -3.09 20.60 6.83
N LYS A 18 -4.22 21.30 6.89
CA LYS A 18 -5.18 21.17 7.98
C LYS A 18 -5.76 19.76 7.94
N ARG A 19 -5.52 18.95 8.98
CA ARG A 19 -6.11 17.61 9.09
C ARG A 19 -7.63 17.72 9.09
N SER A 20 -8.30 17.02 8.17
CA SER A 20 -9.76 16.98 8.12
C SER A 20 -10.32 16.21 9.32
N THR A 21 -11.57 16.50 9.68
CA THR A 21 -12.31 15.74 10.70
C THR A 21 -12.32 14.24 10.42
N LYS A 22 -12.22 13.86 9.13
CA LYS A 22 -12.16 12.47 8.71
C LYS A 22 -10.82 11.83 9.02
N ALA A 23 -9.71 12.52 8.75
CA ALA A 23 -8.38 12.07 9.15
C ALA A 23 -8.28 11.83 10.67
N MET A 24 -8.90 12.70 11.47
CA MET A 24 -8.96 12.51 12.93
C MET A 24 -9.74 11.26 13.36
N LYS A 25 -10.83 10.92 12.65
CA LYS A 25 -11.60 9.70 12.92
C LYS A 25 -10.80 8.44 12.60
N PHE A 26 -10.07 8.43 11.47
CA PHE A 26 -9.17 7.33 11.13
C PHE A 26 -8.06 7.16 12.16
N ASP A 27 -7.41 8.26 12.53
CA ASP A 27 -6.34 8.26 13.53
C ASP A 27 -6.83 7.70 14.87
N LYS A 28 -8.01 8.12 15.32
CA LYS A 28 -8.65 7.57 16.53
C LYS A 28 -8.96 6.07 16.42
N LEU A 29 -9.46 5.62 15.26
CA LEU A 29 -9.86 4.22 15.07
C LEU A 29 -8.67 3.28 14.86
N LEU A 30 -7.58 3.75 14.25
CA LEU A 30 -6.38 2.95 13.99
C LEU A 30 -5.38 3.01 15.16
N SER A 31 -5.48 4.01 16.03
CA SER A 31 -4.62 4.10 17.21
C SER A 31 -4.96 3.10 18.31
N VAL A 32 -6.18 2.57 18.36
CA VAL A 32 -6.59 1.59 19.39
C VAL A 32 -5.86 0.24 19.25
N PRO A 33 -5.63 -0.50 20.35
CA PRO A 33 -4.89 -1.77 20.32
C PRO A 33 -5.55 -2.87 19.47
N SER A 34 -6.87 -2.85 19.38
CA SER A 34 -7.68 -3.75 18.56
C SER A 34 -8.64 -2.93 17.73
N VAL A 35 -8.49 -3.00 16.41
CA VAL A 35 -9.30 -2.21 15.47
C VAL A 35 -10.66 -2.87 15.24
N ASP A 36 -11.74 -2.10 15.34
CA ASP A 36 -13.09 -2.53 14.98
C ASP A 36 -13.26 -2.52 13.45
N LEU A 37 -13.38 -3.73 12.87
CA LEU A 37 -13.51 -3.94 11.44
C LEU A 37 -14.82 -3.39 10.85
N ALA A 38 -15.91 -3.40 11.62
CA ALA A 38 -17.19 -2.89 11.15
C ALA A 38 -17.14 -1.37 11.03
N ALA A 39 -16.67 -0.69 12.08
CA ALA A 39 -16.47 0.76 12.07
C ALA A 39 -15.45 1.20 10.99
N LEU A 40 -14.40 0.39 10.78
CA LEU A 40 -13.39 0.67 9.76
C LEU A 40 -13.97 0.59 8.35
N ARG A 41 -14.79 -0.43 8.05
CA ARG A 41 -15.48 -0.57 6.76
C ARG A 41 -16.38 0.61 6.47
N GLU A 42 -17.24 0.99 7.42
CA GLU A 42 -18.14 2.13 7.26
C GLU A 42 -17.38 3.43 6.98
N LEU A 43 -16.31 3.68 7.75
CA LEU A 43 -15.51 4.88 7.58
C LEU A 43 -14.78 4.90 6.22
N LEU A 44 -14.29 3.75 5.75
CA LEU A 44 -13.59 3.58 4.49
C LEU A 44 -14.51 3.58 3.27
N TRP A 45 -15.76 3.10 3.42
CA TRP A 45 -16.76 3.06 2.36
C TRP A 45 -17.11 4.47 1.86
N SER A 46 -17.16 5.44 2.77
CA SER A 46 -17.30 6.86 2.42
C SER A 46 -16.03 7.49 1.84
N GLY A 47 -15.00 6.70 1.53
CA GLY A 47 -13.69 7.10 1.00
C GLY A 47 -12.63 7.32 2.09
N ALA A 48 -11.34 7.10 1.79
CA ALA A 48 -10.25 7.42 2.73
C ALA A 48 -9.74 8.86 2.52
N PRO A 49 -9.15 9.51 3.56
CA PRO A 49 -8.61 10.86 3.44
C PRO A 49 -7.52 10.91 2.37
N GLU A 50 -7.54 11.93 1.51
CA GLU A 50 -6.51 12.12 0.47
C GLU A 50 -5.23 12.71 1.06
N GLU A 51 -5.36 13.46 2.16
CA GLU A 51 -4.26 14.15 2.81
C GLU A 51 -3.28 13.18 3.48
N GLU A 52 -3.73 11.98 3.84
CA GLU A 52 -2.94 10.97 4.53
C GLU A 52 -3.12 9.57 3.92
N PRO A 53 -2.33 9.22 2.87
CA PRO A 53 -2.44 7.95 2.17
C PRO A 53 -2.21 6.71 3.04
N LYS A 54 -1.46 6.86 4.15
CA LYS A 54 -1.17 5.76 5.08
C LYS A 54 -2.42 5.12 5.66
N PHE A 55 -3.48 5.90 5.92
CA PHE A 55 -4.71 5.39 6.49
C PHE A 55 -5.40 4.42 5.54
N ARG A 56 -5.35 4.71 4.23
CA ARG A 56 -5.87 3.80 3.21
C ARG A 56 -5.10 2.50 3.20
N ALA A 57 -3.77 2.56 3.14
CA ALA A 57 -2.92 1.36 3.10
C ALA A 57 -3.15 0.46 4.33
N GLU A 58 -3.09 1.02 5.54
CA GLU A 58 -3.28 0.27 6.79
C GLU A 58 -4.69 -0.32 6.90
N SER A 59 -5.72 0.46 6.55
CA SER A 59 -7.10 -0.02 6.57
C SER A 59 -7.30 -1.21 5.64
N TRP A 60 -6.77 -1.14 4.41
CA TRP A 60 -6.90 -2.21 3.43
C TRP A 60 -6.14 -3.46 3.87
N GLN A 61 -4.93 -3.31 4.42
CA GLN A 61 -4.18 -4.43 4.96
C GLN A 61 -4.94 -5.16 6.08
N ILE A 62 -5.59 -4.43 6.97
CA ILE A 62 -6.41 -5.01 8.04
C ILE A 62 -7.65 -5.69 7.47
N LEU A 63 -8.39 -5.02 6.57
CA LEU A 63 -9.65 -5.54 6.01
C LEU A 63 -9.45 -6.77 5.12
N LEU A 64 -8.33 -6.85 4.40
CA LEU A 64 -7.95 -8.02 3.59
C LEU A 64 -7.37 -9.15 4.44
N GLY A 65 -7.23 -8.96 5.76
CA GLY A 65 -6.65 -9.96 6.67
C GLY A 65 -5.15 -10.13 6.53
N TYR A 66 -4.45 -9.22 5.85
CA TYR A 66 -2.99 -9.21 5.78
C TYR A 66 -2.37 -8.86 7.13
N LEU A 67 -3.01 -7.95 7.87
CA LEU A 67 -2.66 -7.63 9.25
C LEU A 67 -3.73 -8.14 10.21
N PRO A 68 -3.35 -8.77 11.33
CA PRO A 68 -4.31 -9.01 12.40
C PRO A 68 -4.87 -7.67 12.91
N PRO A 69 -6.17 -7.59 13.27
CA PRO A 69 -6.77 -6.37 13.84
C PRO A 69 -6.13 -5.91 15.16
N VAL A 70 -5.43 -6.83 15.84
CA VAL A 70 -4.68 -6.59 17.08
C VAL A 70 -3.26 -6.17 16.75
N ARG A 71 -2.89 -4.95 17.14
CA ARG A 71 -1.64 -4.28 16.72
C ARG A 71 -0.37 -4.98 17.20
N ASP A 72 -0.33 -5.46 18.44
CA ASP A 72 0.85 -6.13 19.02
C ASP A 72 1.30 -7.37 18.23
N ARG A 73 0.39 -7.97 17.46
CA ARG A 73 0.66 -9.19 16.68
C ARG A 73 1.07 -8.90 15.24
N GLN A 74 1.05 -7.64 14.80
CA GLN A 74 1.29 -7.27 13.40
C GLN A 74 2.77 -7.40 13.01
N GLY A 75 3.70 -6.97 13.86
CA GLY A 75 5.13 -6.92 13.54
C GLY A 75 5.74 -8.26 13.07
N PRO A 76 5.65 -9.33 13.88
CA PRO A 76 6.23 -10.63 13.51
C PRO A 76 5.57 -11.29 12.29
N GLY A 77 4.25 -11.07 12.10
CA GLY A 77 3.50 -11.66 10.99
C GLY A 77 3.87 -11.07 9.62
N ILE A 78 4.07 -9.75 9.56
CA ILE A 78 4.44 -9.06 8.32
C ILE A 78 5.79 -9.54 7.79
N ALA A 79 6.78 -9.66 8.68
CA ALA A 79 8.12 -10.10 8.30
C ALA A 79 8.06 -11.49 7.66
N LYS A 80 7.43 -12.44 8.34
CA LYS A 80 7.25 -13.81 7.82
C LYS A 80 6.54 -13.84 6.47
N LYS A 81 5.47 -13.06 6.29
CA LYS A 81 4.74 -12.99 5.01
C LYS A 81 5.57 -12.40 3.88
N ARG A 82 6.45 -11.45 4.18
CA ARG A 82 7.39 -10.88 3.19
C ARG A 82 8.45 -11.89 2.79
N ASP A 83 9.00 -12.61 3.75
CA ASP A 83 9.99 -13.67 3.49
C ASP A 83 9.38 -14.79 2.64
N GLU A 84 8.14 -15.23 2.96
CA GLU A 84 7.38 -16.19 2.16
C GLU A 84 7.20 -15.71 0.71
N TYR A 85 6.86 -14.43 0.50
CA TYR A 85 6.75 -13.85 -0.84
C TYR A 85 8.10 -13.85 -1.58
N GLU A 86 9.19 -13.48 -0.90
CA GLU A 86 10.52 -13.48 -1.52
C GLU A 86 10.99 -14.87 -1.90
N GLU A 87 10.70 -15.87 -1.07
CA GLU A 87 11.00 -17.29 -1.34
C GLU A 87 10.19 -17.80 -2.54
N LEU A 88 8.88 -17.53 -2.58
CA LEU A 88 8.03 -17.88 -3.73
C LEU A 88 8.51 -17.19 -4.99
N ARG A 89 8.81 -15.89 -4.93
CA ARG A 89 9.34 -15.14 -6.07
C ARG A 89 10.65 -15.77 -6.56
N ARG A 90 11.54 -16.14 -5.65
CA ARG A 90 12.80 -16.82 -5.98
C ARG A 90 12.54 -18.16 -6.68
N ARG A 91 11.69 -19.01 -6.10
CA ARG A 91 11.38 -20.34 -6.65
C ARG A 91 10.76 -20.27 -8.06
N HIS A 92 9.88 -19.31 -8.30
CA HIS A 92 9.11 -19.23 -9.54
C HIS A 92 9.73 -18.36 -10.63
N TYR A 93 10.51 -17.32 -10.27
CA TYR A 93 11.04 -16.36 -11.25
C TYR A 93 12.57 -16.33 -11.34
N GLN A 94 13.34 -16.91 -10.41
CA GLN A 94 14.82 -16.94 -10.53
C GLN A 94 15.34 -18.11 -11.39
N SER A 95 14.46 -19.05 -11.76
CA SER A 95 14.78 -20.19 -12.62
C SER A 95 14.69 -19.87 -14.12
N GLU A 96 14.12 -18.71 -14.49
CA GLU A 96 13.84 -18.33 -15.89
C GLU A 96 14.78 -17.24 -16.45
N ASP A 97 15.88 -16.92 -15.77
CA ASP A 97 16.80 -15.85 -16.22
C ASP A 97 18.20 -16.35 -16.62
N GLY A 98 18.36 -17.66 -16.89
CA GLY A 98 19.71 -18.21 -17.16
C GLY A 98 19.87 -19.41 -18.11
N SER A 99 18.81 -20.12 -18.49
CA SER A 99 18.89 -21.27 -19.42
C SER A 99 17.47 -21.64 -19.84
N GLY A 100 17.00 -21.28 -21.04
CA GLY A 100 17.23 -22.08 -22.23
C GLY A 100 16.09 -23.10 -22.40
N GLU A 101 15.44 -23.08 -23.56
CA GLU A 101 14.35 -23.97 -24.02
C GLU A 101 12.92 -23.72 -23.50
N LEU A 102 12.10 -23.24 -24.44
CA LEU A 102 10.66 -23.45 -24.49
C LEU A 102 10.36 -24.96 -24.44
N GLY A 103 10.13 -25.50 -23.25
CA GLY A 103 9.52 -26.82 -23.09
C GLY A 103 8.10 -26.81 -23.67
N PRO A 104 7.69 -27.84 -24.44
CA PRO A 104 6.46 -27.82 -25.23
C PRO A 104 5.22 -28.17 -24.39
N HIS A 105 5.03 -27.51 -23.25
CA HIS A 105 3.90 -27.81 -22.35
C HIS A 105 2.84 -26.69 -22.25
N ASP A 106 2.99 -25.60 -22.99
CA ASP A 106 2.02 -24.49 -23.00
C ASP A 106 1.43 -24.18 -24.40
N ALA A 107 1.39 -25.17 -25.30
CA ALA A 107 0.79 -25.00 -26.62
C ALA A 107 -0.76 -25.05 -26.64
N GLU A 108 -1.43 -25.54 -25.59
CA GLU A 108 -2.91 -25.61 -25.57
C GLU A 108 -3.60 -24.54 -24.73
N SER A 109 -2.93 -23.93 -23.75
CA SER A 109 -3.55 -22.90 -22.89
C SER A 109 -3.79 -21.56 -23.63
N GLY A 110 -3.14 -21.33 -24.77
CA GLY A 110 -3.34 -20.15 -25.62
C GLY A 110 -4.53 -20.24 -26.59
N ALA A 111 -5.15 -21.41 -26.77
CA ALA A 111 -6.20 -21.62 -27.77
C ALA A 111 -7.62 -21.26 -27.26
N THR A 112 -7.83 -21.11 -25.95
CA THR A 112 -9.18 -20.93 -25.38
C THR A 112 -9.67 -19.48 -25.37
N LEU A 113 -8.82 -18.50 -25.70
CA LEU A 113 -9.18 -17.06 -25.70
C LEU A 113 -9.26 -16.47 -27.10
N ARG A 114 -9.87 -17.20 -28.04
CA ARG A 114 -10.25 -16.68 -29.36
C ARG A 114 -11.72 -16.93 -29.73
N GLN A 115 -12.62 -16.88 -28.75
CA GLN A 115 -14.05 -17.01 -29.05
C GLN A 115 -14.95 -16.16 -28.17
N ILE A 116 -14.62 -14.88 -28.04
CA ILE A 116 -15.61 -13.85 -27.75
C ILE A 116 -15.36 -12.70 -28.74
N ARG A 117 -16.10 -12.74 -29.85
CA ARG A 117 -16.37 -11.60 -30.72
C ARG A 117 -17.87 -11.35 -30.65
#